data_AF-A0A3A4V2R8-F1
#
_entry.id   AF-A0A3A4V2R8-F1
#
_cell.length_a   1.000
_cell.length_b   1.000
_cell.length_c   1.000
_cell.angle_alpha   90.00
_cell.angle_beta   90.00
_cell.angle_gamma   90.00
#
_symmetry.space_group_name_H-M   'P 1'
#
loop_
_entity.id
_entity.type
_entity.pdbx_description
1 polymer ?
#
loop_
_entity_poly.entity_id
_entity_poly.type
_entity_poly.pdbx_seq_one_letter_code
_entity_poly.pdbx_strand_id
1 'polypeptide(L)'
;RNYKTLQSLGLSNDKIASHAQLLGRDPETIERNYRNLEQYFSGADVARYANLLGANPKTINESAEFLGRIGVDYRKKPLLFSTTVKKKKEKLCVFFEEVLGESVEVDALEERARTFFQQHASSSDYSAVLMRSSAYHRTNKDKLRAKYCV
;
A
#
# COMPACT_ATOMS: atom_id res chain seq x y z
N ARG A 1 -24.72 3.91 16.19
CA ARG A 1 -24.14 5.24 15.89
C ARG A 1 -23.20 5.18 14.68
N ASN A 2 -22.12 4.38 14.74
CA ASN A 2 -21.15 4.27 13.63
C ASN A 2 -21.70 3.70 12.33
N TYR A 3 -22.71 2.81 12.38
CA TYR A 3 -23.34 2.30 11.17
C TYR A 3 -23.83 3.41 10.23
N LYS A 4 -24.54 4.41 10.77
CA LYS A 4 -25.04 5.55 9.99
C LYS A 4 -23.90 6.43 9.47
N THR A 5 -22.86 6.65 10.27
CA THR A 5 -21.66 7.38 9.86
C THR A 5 -20.96 6.67 8.69
N LEU A 6 -20.76 5.36 8.78
CA LEU A 6 -20.14 4.59 7.71
C LEU A 6 -21.00 4.60 6.44
N GLN A 7 -22.33 4.53 6.56
CA GLN A 7 -23.23 4.71 5.43
C GLN A 7 -23.12 6.12 4.81
N SER A 8 -23.05 7.18 5.62
CA SER A 8 -22.91 8.55 5.10
C SER A 8 -21.57 8.80 4.40
N LEU A 9 -20.54 8.02 4.74
CA LEU A 9 -19.25 7.99 4.05
C LEU A 9 -19.25 7.12 2.78
N GLY A 10 -20.41 6.57 2.39
CA GLY A 10 -20.59 5.82 1.14
C GLY A 10 -20.36 4.31 1.26
N LEU A 11 -20.21 3.74 2.46
CA LEU A 11 -20.07 2.30 2.61
C LEU A 11 -21.43 1.60 2.52
N SER A 12 -21.53 0.61 1.63
CA SER A 12 -22.69 -0.32 1.56
C SER A 12 -22.80 -1.20 2.81
N ASN A 13 -23.98 -1.74 3.08
CA ASN A 13 -24.24 -2.64 4.20
C ASN A 13 -23.29 -3.84 4.23
N ASP A 14 -23.05 -4.49 3.09
CA ASP A 14 -22.14 -5.65 2.99
C ASP A 14 -20.68 -5.26 3.27
N LYS A 15 -20.28 -4.07 2.83
CA LYS A 15 -18.95 -3.52 3.13
C LYS A 15 -18.80 -3.24 4.63
N ILE A 16 -19.83 -2.72 5.28
CA ILE A 16 -19.84 -2.50 6.74
C ILE A 16 -19.79 -3.84 7.48
N ALA A 17 -20.58 -4.83 7.05
CA ALA A 17 -20.60 -6.16 7.65
C ALA A 17 -19.23 -6.85 7.56
N SER A 18 -18.57 -6.79 6.40
CA SER A 18 -17.21 -7.31 6.18
C SER A 18 -16.12 -6.55 6.94
N HIS A 19 -16.44 -5.36 7.48
CA HIS A 19 -15.54 -4.54 8.29
C HIS A 19 -16.16 -4.20 9.64
N ALA A 20 -16.79 -5.19 10.29
CA ALA A 20 -17.52 -5.01 11.55
C ALA A 20 -16.67 -4.37 12.67
N GLN A 21 -15.34 -4.52 12.63
CA GLN A 21 -14.44 -3.83 13.56
C GLN A 21 -14.58 -2.30 13.54
N LEU A 22 -15.02 -1.70 12.42
CA LEU A 22 -15.27 -0.26 12.33
C LEU A 22 -16.51 0.15 13.13
N LEU A 23 -17.46 -0.76 13.37
CA LEU A 23 -18.64 -0.46 14.18
C LEU A 23 -18.30 -0.22 15.65
N GLY A 24 -17.24 -0.86 16.15
CA GLY A 24 -16.73 -0.67 17.52
C GLY A 24 -15.71 0.45 17.68
N ARG A 25 -15.31 1.13 16.60
CA ARG A 25 -14.33 2.23 16.66
C ARG A 25 -14.97 3.53 17.13
N ASP A 26 -14.16 4.42 17.69
CA ASP A 26 -14.61 5.77 18.00
C ASP A 26 -14.98 6.52 16.69
N PRO A 27 -16.22 7.07 16.57
CA PRO A 27 -16.64 7.80 15.38
C PRO A 27 -15.72 8.99 15.02
N GLU A 28 -15.17 9.70 16.00
CA GLU A 28 -14.26 10.83 15.73
C GLU A 28 -12.96 10.34 15.09
N THR A 29 -12.49 9.16 15.50
CA THR A 29 -11.34 8.51 14.88
C THR A 29 -11.62 8.12 13.43
N ILE A 30 -12.81 7.57 13.14
CA ILE A 30 -13.20 7.22 11.75
C ILE A 30 -13.24 8.47 10.88
N GLU A 31 -13.86 9.55 11.35
CA GLU A 31 -13.97 10.80 10.60
C GLU A 31 -12.61 11.44 10.34
N ARG A 32 -11.75 11.52 11.36
CA ARG A 32 -10.38 12.01 11.20
C ARG A 32 -9.61 11.18 10.18
N ASN A 33 -9.72 9.86 10.22
CA ASN A 33 -9.05 8.97 9.28
C ASN A 33 -9.58 9.15 7.85
N TYR A 34 -10.90 9.30 7.69
CA TYR A 34 -11.52 9.59 6.41
C TYR A 34 -10.97 10.90 5.80
N ARG A 35 -10.99 12.01 6.57
CA ARG A 35 -10.43 13.31 6.12
C ARG A 35 -8.94 13.23 5.77
N ASN A 36 -8.16 12.41 6.49
CA ASN A 36 -6.76 12.19 6.16
C ASN A 36 -6.59 11.46 4.82
N LEU A 37 -7.44 10.47 4.54
CA LEU A 37 -7.39 9.71 3.28
C LEU A 37 -7.86 10.53 2.06
N GLU A 38 -8.75 11.50 2.25
CA GLU A 38 -9.21 12.40 1.18
C GLU A 38 -8.09 13.27 0.57
N GLN A 39 -6.95 13.39 1.25
CA GLN A 39 -5.77 14.04 0.69
C GLN A 39 -5.15 13.23 -0.47
N TYR A 40 -5.42 11.93 -0.54
CA TYR A 40 -4.78 11.00 -1.47
C TYR A 40 -5.76 10.30 -2.41
N PHE A 41 -7.02 10.13 -1.99
CA PHE A 41 -8.02 9.30 -2.65
C PHE A 41 -9.38 9.99 -2.69
N SER A 42 -10.20 9.65 -3.69
CA SER A 42 -11.59 10.10 -3.72
C SER A 42 -12.40 9.45 -2.59
N GLY A 43 -13.50 10.07 -2.15
CA GLY A 43 -14.41 9.45 -1.16
C GLY A 43 -14.92 8.06 -1.61
N ALA A 44 -15.15 7.88 -2.92
CA ALA A 44 -15.52 6.58 -3.49
C ALA A 44 -14.41 5.52 -3.34
N ASP A 45 -13.14 5.90 -3.52
CA ASP A 45 -12.01 5.01 -3.28
C ASP A 45 -11.89 4.67 -1.79
N VAL A 46 -12.05 5.64 -0.89
CA VAL A 46 -12.01 5.41 0.56
C VAL A 46 -13.11 4.43 0.98
N ALA A 47 -14.34 4.61 0.49
CA ALA A 47 -15.46 3.69 0.74
C ALA A 47 -15.19 2.27 0.20
N ARG A 48 -14.56 2.17 -0.98
CA ARG A 48 -14.16 0.89 -1.58
C ARG A 48 -13.14 0.15 -0.71
N TYR A 49 -12.19 0.89 -0.11
CA TYR A 49 -11.10 0.39 0.72
C TYR A 49 -11.29 0.71 2.21
N ALA A 50 -12.47 0.35 2.74
CA ALA A 50 -12.88 0.60 4.12
C ALA A 50 -11.86 0.15 5.19
N ASN A 51 -11.01 -0.84 4.90
CA ASN A 51 -9.93 -1.26 5.80
C ASN A 51 -8.95 -0.12 6.15
N LEU A 52 -8.79 0.89 5.28
CA LEU A 52 -7.95 2.06 5.53
C LEU A 52 -8.55 3.00 6.59
N LEU A 53 -9.87 3.00 6.79
CA LEU A 53 -10.53 3.81 7.83
C LEU A 53 -10.14 3.37 9.24
N GLY A 54 -9.70 2.11 9.41
CA GLY A 54 -9.17 1.62 10.68
C GLY A 54 -7.66 1.83 10.85
N ALA A 55 -6.96 2.34 9.84
CA ALA A 55 -5.50 2.50 9.86
C ALA A 55 -5.08 3.73 10.69
N ASN A 56 -3.84 3.71 11.17
CA ASN A 56 -3.26 4.87 11.84
C ASN A 56 -2.89 5.94 10.79
N PRO A 57 -3.36 7.20 10.90
CA PRO A 57 -3.02 8.28 9.97
C PRO A 57 -1.52 8.48 9.77
N LYS A 58 -0.73 8.34 10.84
CA LYS A 58 0.74 8.44 10.73
C LYS A 58 1.30 7.40 9.76
N THR A 59 0.82 6.16 9.84
CA THR A 59 1.23 5.08 8.93
C THR A 59 0.80 5.31 7.48
N ILE A 60 -0.38 5.91 7.28
CA ILE A 60 -0.88 6.31 5.96
C ILE A 60 0.05 7.37 5.36
N ASN A 61 0.35 8.42 6.11
CA ASN A 61 1.13 9.56 5.63
C ASN A 61 2.59 9.17 5.36
N GLU A 62 3.21 8.40 6.27
CA GLU A 62 4.54 7.82 6.04
C GLU A 62 4.57 6.93 4.79
N SER A 63 3.49 6.19 4.52
CA SER A 63 3.38 5.39 3.31
C SER A 63 3.26 6.26 2.05
N ALA A 64 2.46 7.32 2.06
CA ALA A 64 2.36 8.25 0.94
C ALA A 64 3.72 8.88 0.60
N GLU A 65 4.41 9.39 1.63
CA GLU A 65 5.72 10.01 1.49
C GLU A 65 6.75 9.01 0.94
N PHE A 66 6.81 7.82 1.51
CA PHE A 66 7.72 6.77 1.05
C PHE A 66 7.46 6.38 -0.40
N LEU A 67 6.20 6.10 -0.75
CA LEU A 67 5.82 5.71 -2.12
C LEU A 67 6.12 6.84 -3.13
N GLY A 68 5.89 8.09 -2.74
CA GLY A 68 6.27 9.26 -3.53
C GLY A 68 7.79 9.38 -3.71
N ARG A 69 8.58 9.16 -2.65
CA ARG A 69 10.04 9.13 -2.72
C ARG A 69 10.53 8.08 -3.71
N ILE A 70 9.99 6.87 -3.71
CA ILE A 70 10.41 5.81 -4.66
C ILE A 70 9.73 5.90 -6.03
N GLY A 71 9.02 7.00 -6.34
CA GLY A 71 8.44 7.23 -7.67
C GLY A 71 7.24 6.35 -8.02
N VAL A 72 6.57 5.74 -7.04
CA VAL A 72 5.41 4.87 -7.26
C VAL A 72 4.13 5.71 -7.34
N ASP A 73 3.42 5.67 -8.47
CA ASP A 73 2.04 6.18 -8.53
C ASP A 73 1.09 5.25 -7.79
N TYR A 74 0.64 5.71 -6.62
CA TYR A 74 -0.25 5.01 -5.71
C TYR A 74 -1.69 5.47 -5.78
N ARG A 75 -2.04 6.49 -6.57
CA ARG A 75 -3.38 7.12 -6.57
C ARG A 75 -4.49 6.13 -6.92
N LYS A 76 -4.20 5.19 -7.84
CA LYS A 76 -5.13 4.11 -8.23
C LYS A 76 -4.90 2.80 -7.44
N LYS A 77 -4.06 2.81 -6.41
CA LYS A 77 -3.70 1.63 -5.62
C LYS A 77 -3.72 1.87 -4.11
N PRO A 78 -4.90 2.18 -3.52
CA PRO A 78 -5.00 2.48 -2.09
C PRO A 78 -4.51 1.33 -1.19
N LEU A 79 -4.55 0.09 -1.67
CA LEU A 79 -4.04 -1.06 -0.92
C LEU A 79 -2.52 -1.02 -0.66
N LEU A 80 -1.74 -0.19 -1.35
CA LEU A 80 -0.33 0.02 -1.01
C LEU A 80 -0.17 0.62 0.39
N PHE A 81 -1.21 1.24 0.94
CA PHE A 81 -1.22 1.83 2.28
C PHE A 81 -1.55 0.81 3.39
N SER A 82 -1.85 -0.44 3.03
CA SER A 82 -2.26 -1.47 3.98
C SER A 82 -1.12 -2.03 4.86
N THR A 83 0.13 -1.67 4.58
CA THR A 83 1.32 -2.15 5.30
C THR A 83 2.22 -1.00 5.69
N THR A 84 3.08 -1.19 6.69
CA THR A 84 4.04 -0.17 7.13
C THR A 84 5.18 0.03 6.12
N VAL A 85 5.86 1.18 6.19
CA VAL A 85 7.07 1.44 5.39
C VAL A 85 8.15 0.40 5.65
N LYS A 86 8.34 -0.02 6.91
CA LYS A 86 9.26 -1.11 7.27
C LYS A 86 9.03 -2.37 6.45
N LYS A 87 7.77 -2.84 6.39
CA LYS A 87 7.41 -4.04 5.60
C LYS A 87 7.62 -3.82 4.10
N LYS A 88 7.40 -2.61 3.58
CA LYS A 88 7.68 -2.30 2.17
C LYS A 88 9.18 -2.37 1.88
N LYS A 89 10.02 -1.81 2.75
CA LYS A 89 11.49 -1.89 2.65
C LYS A 89 11.98 -3.33 2.71
N GLU A 90 11.48 -4.14 3.65
CA GLU A 90 11.80 -5.57 3.73
C GLU A 90 11.46 -6.33 2.43
N LYS A 91 10.31 -6.03 1.82
CA LYS A 91 9.94 -6.63 0.53
C LYS A 91 10.87 -6.19 -0.60
N LEU A 92 11.29 -4.92 -0.62
CA LEU A 92 12.23 -4.40 -1.60
C LEU A 92 13.60 -5.05 -1.47
N CYS A 93 14.15 -5.18 -0.26
CA CYS A 93 15.41 -5.89 -0.02
C CYS A 93 15.33 -7.32 -0.58
N VAL A 94 14.30 -8.07 -0.18
CA VAL A 94 14.12 -9.44 -0.67
C VAL A 94 13.95 -9.48 -2.19
N PHE A 95 13.25 -8.52 -2.78
CA PHE A 95 13.10 -8.46 -4.23
C PHE A 95 14.44 -8.20 -4.92
N PHE A 96 15.22 -7.21 -4.48
CA PHE A 96 16.52 -6.91 -5.07
C PHE A 96 17.50 -8.08 -4.91
N GLU A 97 17.60 -8.64 -3.71
CA GLU A 97 18.54 -9.73 -3.42
C GLU A 97 18.14 -11.04 -4.14
N GLU A 98 16.91 -11.48 -3.95
CA GLU A 98 16.49 -12.82 -4.41
C GLU A 98 16.08 -12.81 -5.88
N VAL A 99 15.42 -11.75 -6.33
CA VAL A 99 14.98 -11.65 -7.73
C VAL A 99 16.09 -11.07 -8.56
N LEU A 100 16.56 -9.85 -8.30
CA LEU A 100 17.55 -9.21 -9.18
C LEU A 100 18.98 -9.70 -8.95
N GLY A 101 19.27 -10.39 -7.84
CA GLY A 101 20.64 -10.79 -7.50
C GLY A 101 21.50 -9.61 -7.05
N GLU A 102 20.87 -8.52 -6.60
CA GLU A 102 21.52 -7.27 -6.22
C GLU A 102 21.50 -7.11 -4.71
N SER A 103 22.68 -7.03 -4.09
CA SER A 103 22.80 -6.60 -2.69
C SER A 103 22.69 -5.07 -2.63
N VAL A 104 21.74 -4.55 -1.87
CA VAL A 104 21.47 -3.12 -1.78
C VAL A 104 21.59 -2.67 -0.33
N GLU A 105 22.53 -1.76 -0.07
CA GLU A 105 22.69 -1.13 1.24
C GLU A 105 21.39 -0.43 1.67
N VAL A 106 21.09 -0.49 2.98
CA VAL A 106 19.82 0.00 3.54
C VAL A 106 19.60 1.49 3.21
N ASP A 107 20.67 2.28 3.24
CA ASP A 107 20.61 3.73 2.97
C ASP A 107 20.43 4.05 1.48
N ALA A 108 20.83 3.13 0.59
CA ALA A 108 20.68 3.27 -0.85
C ALA A 108 19.36 2.67 -1.39
N LEU A 109 18.63 1.92 -0.56
CA LEU A 109 17.45 1.15 -0.98
C LEU A 109 16.37 1.99 -1.67
N GLU A 110 16.08 3.17 -1.13
CA GLU A 110 15.02 4.03 -1.69
C GLU A 110 15.37 4.59 -3.05
N GLU A 111 16.62 5.05 -3.23
CA GLU A 111 17.08 5.57 -4.51
C GLU A 111 17.16 4.43 -5.55
N ARG A 112 17.68 3.26 -5.16
CA ARG A 112 17.69 2.09 -6.03
C ARG A 112 16.28 1.68 -6.45
N ALA A 113 15.33 1.68 -5.51
CA ALA A 113 13.91 1.43 -5.79
C ALA A 113 13.32 2.46 -6.75
N ARG A 114 13.61 3.74 -6.56
CA ARG A 114 13.20 4.80 -7.48
C ARG A 114 13.71 4.53 -8.89
N THR A 115 15.01 4.29 -9.05
CA THR A 115 15.60 4.00 -10.37
C THR A 115 14.95 2.79 -11.02
N PHE A 116 14.76 1.71 -10.26
CA PHE A 116 14.07 0.51 -10.74
C PHE A 116 12.66 0.82 -11.24
N PHE A 117 11.87 1.55 -10.46
CA PHE A 117 10.48 1.86 -10.79
C PHE A 117 10.32 2.89 -11.92
N GLN A 118 11.32 3.74 -12.15
CA GLN A 118 11.38 4.61 -13.32
C GLN A 118 11.65 3.81 -14.61
N GLN A 119 12.54 2.81 -14.53
CA GLN A 119 12.85 1.92 -15.66
C GLN A 119 11.68 0.96 -15.99
N HIS A 120 10.93 0.54 -14.98
CA HIS A 120 9.86 -0.47 -15.09
C HIS A 120 8.46 0.14 -14.85
N ALA A 121 8.21 1.35 -15.37
CA ALA A 121 7.11 2.25 -14.98
C ALA A 121 5.66 1.74 -15.23
N SER A 122 5.43 0.47 -15.53
CA SER A 122 4.07 -0.04 -15.65
C SER A 122 3.41 -0.16 -14.26
N SER A 123 2.14 0.24 -14.17
CA SER A 123 1.36 0.11 -12.94
C SER A 123 1.30 -1.33 -12.40
N SER A 124 1.50 -2.34 -13.26
CA SER A 124 1.52 -3.75 -12.86
C SER A 124 2.78 -4.13 -12.05
N ASP A 125 3.88 -3.40 -12.24
CA ASP A 125 5.18 -3.71 -11.64
C ASP A 125 5.24 -3.29 -10.17
N TYR A 126 4.66 -2.15 -9.82
CA TYR A 126 4.54 -1.73 -8.41
C TYR A 126 3.75 -2.75 -7.57
N SER A 127 2.66 -3.26 -8.15
CA SER A 127 1.83 -4.29 -7.50
C SER A 127 2.56 -5.61 -7.41
N ALA A 128 3.32 -6.01 -8.44
CA ALA A 128 4.11 -7.23 -8.38
C ALA A 128 5.13 -7.17 -7.23
N VAL A 129 5.83 -6.05 -7.05
CA VAL A 129 6.91 -5.91 -6.06
C VAL A 129 6.39 -5.62 -4.64
N LEU A 130 5.54 -4.60 -4.48
CA LEU A 130 5.20 -4.07 -3.14
C LEU A 130 3.96 -4.73 -2.51
N MET A 131 3.02 -5.23 -3.33
CA MET A 131 1.79 -5.86 -2.81
C MET A 131 1.99 -7.34 -2.45
N ARG A 132 2.88 -8.05 -3.16
CA ARG A 132 3.17 -9.46 -2.87
C ARG A 132 3.97 -9.63 -1.58
N SER A 133 3.94 -10.83 -0.99
CA SER A 133 4.71 -11.13 0.22
C SER A 133 6.16 -11.45 -0.12
N SER A 134 7.08 -11.28 0.83
CA SER A 134 8.48 -11.69 0.65
C SER A 134 8.60 -13.20 0.36
N ALA A 135 7.72 -14.02 0.95
CA ALA A 135 7.64 -15.45 0.65
C ALA A 135 7.24 -15.73 -0.82
N TYR A 136 6.31 -14.93 -1.36
CA TYR A 136 5.95 -15.02 -2.77
C TYR A 136 7.15 -14.73 -3.68
N HIS A 137 7.94 -13.69 -3.37
CA HIS A 137 9.14 -13.33 -4.13
C HIS A 137 10.15 -14.48 -4.17
N ARG A 138 10.45 -15.07 -3.01
CA ARG A 138 11.36 -16.23 -2.94
C ARG A 138 10.86 -17.43 -3.73
N THR A 139 9.57 -17.75 -3.59
CA THR A 139 8.96 -18.92 -4.24
C THR A 139 8.86 -18.76 -5.76
N ASN A 140 8.71 -17.52 -6.24
CA ASN A 140 8.49 -17.23 -7.67
C ASN A 140 9.70 -16.54 -8.32
N LYS A 141 10.88 -16.59 -7.70
CA LYS A 141 12.05 -15.80 -8.10
C LYS A 141 12.46 -16.04 -9.56
N ASP A 142 12.41 -17.27 -10.06
CA ASP A 142 12.85 -17.59 -11.42
C ASP A 142 11.91 -16.97 -12.46
N LYS A 143 10.60 -17.03 -12.21
CA LYS A 143 9.59 -16.36 -13.05
C LYS A 143 9.74 -14.84 -13.02
N LEU A 144 10.03 -14.28 -11.84
CA LEU A 144 10.22 -12.84 -11.68
C LEU A 144 11.53 -12.38 -12.35
N ARG A 145 12.62 -13.16 -12.24
CA ARG A 145 13.89 -12.93 -12.96
C ARG A 145 13.68 -12.87 -14.46
N ALA A 146 12.98 -13.85 -15.03
CA ALA A 146 12.65 -13.87 -16.44
C ALA A 146 11.85 -12.64 -16.90
N LYS A 147 11.17 -11.94 -15.98
CA LYS A 147 10.43 -10.71 -16.28
C LYS A 147 11.29 -9.44 -16.15
N TYR A 148 12.21 -9.40 -15.18
CA TYR A 148 12.87 -8.16 -14.76
C TYR A 148 14.38 -8.11 -15.02
N CYS A 149 15.00 -9.20 -15.47
CA CYS A 149 16.45 -9.31 -15.69
C CYS A 149 16.81 -9.56 -17.17
N VAL A 150 15.92 -9.20 -18.11
CA VAL A 150 16.13 -9.37 -19.56
C VAL A 150 16.70 -8.11 -20.18
#